data_AF-A0A815QJD4-F1
#
_entry.id   AF-A0A815QJD4-F1
#
_cell.length_a   1.000
_cell.length_b   1.000
_cell.length_c   1.000
_cell.angle_alpha   90.00
_cell.angle_beta   90.00
_cell.angle_gamma   90.00
#
_symmetry.space_group_name_H-M   'P 1'
#
loop_
_entity.id
_entity.type
_entity.pdbx_description
1 polymer ?
#
loop_
_entity_poly.entity_id
_entity_poly.type
_entity_poly.pdbx_seq_one_letter_code
_entity_poly.pdbx_strand_id
1 'polypeptide(L)'
;MFDEHATAIMNRCFHTNEDFAIQVLTSHSELYCDYSPLELAEETGSHSFLGTKCVQTCLDRIWNGAFMRDTCSSRFACILQASDIYTPKLKKINFI
;
A
#
# COMPACT_ATOMS: atom_id res chain seq x y z
N MET A 1 -20.78 20.67 -7.38
CA MET A 1 -20.01 20.12 -6.26
C MET A 1 -19.23 18.94 -6.80
N PHE A 2 -17.94 19.10 -7.11
CA PHE A 2 -17.14 18.05 -7.75
C PHE A 2 -16.78 16.93 -6.76
N ASP A 3 -16.64 17.28 -5.48
CA ASP A 3 -16.38 16.35 -4.38
C ASP A 3 -17.44 15.25 -4.26
N GLU A 4 -18.72 15.58 -4.44
CA GLU A 4 -19.82 14.59 -4.40
C GLU A 4 -19.71 13.57 -5.52
N HIS A 5 -19.33 14.02 -6.72
CA HIS A 5 -19.17 13.15 -7.88
C HIS A 5 -17.91 12.28 -7.74
N ALA A 6 -16.79 12.87 -7.32
CA ALA A 6 -15.56 12.14 -7.03
C ALA A 6 -15.80 11.07 -5.96
N THR A 7 -16.53 11.43 -4.89
CA THR A 7 -16.93 10.52 -3.82
C THR A 7 -17.79 9.37 -4.34
N ALA A 8 -18.80 9.66 -5.18
CA ALA A 8 -19.67 8.63 -5.75
C ALA A 8 -18.90 7.65 -6.63
N ILE A 9 -17.99 8.15 -7.48
CA ILE A 9 -17.13 7.33 -8.32
C ILE A 9 -16.23 6.45 -7.45
N MET A 10 -15.55 7.04 -6.47
CA MET A 10 -14.66 6.30 -5.58
C MET A 10 -15.38 5.25 -4.75
N ASN A 11 -16.58 5.56 -4.24
CA ASN A 11 -17.42 4.57 -3.57
C ASN A 11 -17.74 3.41 -4.50
N ARG A 12 -18.12 3.67 -5.76
CA ARG A 12 -18.43 2.61 -6.72
C ARG A 12 -17.20 1.74 -7.04
N CYS A 13 -16.05 2.36 -7.24
CA CYS A 13 -14.78 1.64 -7.42
C CYS A 13 -14.49 0.75 -6.22
N PHE A 14 -14.58 1.30 -5.01
CA PHE A 14 -14.30 0.60 -3.76
C PHE A 14 -15.20 -0.63 -3.56
N HIS A 15 -16.52 -0.49 -3.77
CA HIS A 15 -17.46 -1.60 -3.65
C HIS A 15 -17.29 -2.68 -4.73
N THR A 16 -16.73 -2.33 -5.89
CA THR A 16 -16.51 -3.27 -6.99
C THR A 16 -15.20 -4.04 -6.79
N ASN A 17 -14.12 -3.33 -6.49
CA ASN A 17 -12.80 -3.88 -6.24
C ASN A 17 -11.98 -2.85 -5.45
N GLU A 18 -11.72 -3.16 -4.18
CA GLU A 18 -10.97 -2.27 -3.29
C GLU A 18 -9.53 -2.03 -3.75
N ASP A 19 -8.85 -3.06 -4.28
CA ASP A 19 -7.46 -2.92 -4.73
C ASP A 19 -7.38 -2.02 -5.98
N PHE A 20 -8.38 -2.12 -6.86
CA PHE A 20 -8.51 -1.19 -7.98
C PHE A 20 -8.80 0.24 -7.52
N ALA A 21 -9.63 0.43 -6.49
CA ALA A 21 -9.88 1.75 -5.92
C ALA A 21 -8.61 2.39 -5.33
N ILE A 22 -7.76 1.60 -4.67
CA ILE A 22 -6.44 2.04 -4.19
C ILE A 22 -5.55 2.45 -5.38
N GLN A 23 -5.54 1.65 -6.45
CA GLN A 23 -4.80 1.98 -7.67
C GLN A 23 -5.28 3.30 -8.28
N VAL A 24 -6.59 3.51 -8.40
CA VAL A 24 -7.14 4.77 -8.94
C VAL A 24 -6.76 5.97 -8.06
N LEU A 25 -6.81 5.83 -6.73
CA LEU A 25 -6.43 6.91 -5.81
C LEU A 25 -4.96 7.32 -5.91
N THR A 26 -4.09 6.36 -6.22
CA THR A 26 -2.62 6.55 -6.23
C THR A 26 -2.05 6.67 -7.65
N SER A 27 -2.84 6.35 -8.68
CA SER A 27 -2.41 6.43 -10.07
C SER A 27 -2.24 7.88 -10.48
N HIS A 28 -1.09 8.19 -11.05
CA HIS A 28 -0.80 9.50 -11.60
C HIS A 28 -1.44 9.61 -12.99
N SER A 29 -1.94 10.81 -13.30
CA SER A 29 -2.56 11.10 -14.58
C SER A 29 -1.78 12.16 -15.33
N GLU A 30 -1.29 11.81 -16.53
CA GLU A 30 -0.64 12.75 -17.44
C GLU A 30 -1.55 13.94 -17.82
N LEU A 31 -2.87 13.77 -17.68
CA LEU A 31 -3.86 14.81 -17.97
C LEU A 31 -3.93 15.89 -16.89
N TYR A 32 -3.46 15.61 -15.67
CA TYR A 32 -3.56 16.50 -14.52
C TYR A 32 -2.19 16.80 -13.93
N CYS A 33 -1.24 17.22 -14.78
CA CYS A 33 0.12 17.59 -14.37
C CYS A 33 0.83 16.48 -13.58
N ASP A 34 0.52 15.21 -13.90
CA ASP A 34 1.05 14.03 -13.20
C ASP A 34 0.60 13.91 -11.73
N TYR A 35 -0.46 14.61 -11.31
CA TYR A 35 -1.04 14.42 -9.98
C TYR A 35 -1.88 13.15 -9.92
N SER A 36 -1.78 12.44 -8.79
CA SER A 36 -2.78 11.46 -8.38
C SER A 36 -4.03 12.15 -7.83
N PRO A 37 -5.21 11.48 -7.86
CA PRO A 37 -6.41 12.01 -7.23
C PRO A 37 -6.24 12.34 -5.74
N LEU A 38 -5.36 11.61 -5.03
CA LEU A 38 -5.06 11.87 -3.63
C LEU A 38 -4.29 13.18 -3.44
N GLU A 39 -3.22 13.39 -4.21
CA GLU A 39 -2.41 14.62 -4.15
C GLU A 39 -3.23 15.84 -4.59
N LEU A 40 -4.07 15.69 -5.62
CA LEU A 40 -4.94 16.77 -6.07
C LEU A 40 -5.98 17.15 -5.01
N ALA A 41 -6.54 16.17 -4.31
CA ALA A 41 -7.49 16.42 -3.24
C ALA A 41 -6.85 17.10 -2.02
N GLU A 42 -5.58 16.78 -1.73
CA GLU A 42 -4.78 17.44 -0.70
C GLU A 42 -4.47 18.89 -1.08
N GLU A 43 -3.92 19.12 -2.28
CA GLU A 43 -3.54 20.45 -2.78
C GLU A 43 -4.74 21.41 -2.85
N THR A 44 -5.91 20.89 -3.24
CA THR A 44 -7.14 21.69 -3.37
C THR A 44 -7.91 21.84 -2.05
N GLY A 45 -7.47 21.21 -0.97
CA GLY A 45 -8.17 21.26 0.33
C GLY A 45 -9.55 20.59 0.29
N SER A 46 -9.73 19.54 -0.53
CA SER A 46 -10.98 18.80 -0.66
C SER A 46 -11.19 17.85 0.55
N HIS A 47 -11.35 18.45 1.73
CA HIS A 47 -11.52 17.71 2.99
C HIS A 47 -12.76 16.82 2.99
N SER A 48 -13.80 17.20 2.23
CA SER A 48 -15.04 16.43 2.15
C SER A 48 -14.83 15.09 1.45
N PHE A 49 -14.03 15.06 0.36
CA PHE A 49 -13.63 13.85 -0.34
C PHE A 49 -12.64 13.02 0.47
N LEU A 50 -11.60 13.66 1.03
CA LEU A 50 -10.58 12.98 1.84
C LEU A 50 -11.17 12.34 3.10
N GLY A 51 -12.17 12.97 3.71
CA GLY A 51 -12.85 12.47 4.90
C GLY A 51 -13.82 11.32 4.64
N THR A 52 -14.02 10.90 3.39
CA THR A 52 -14.93 9.80 3.08
C THR A 52 -14.41 8.46 3.61
N LYS A 53 -15.33 7.62 4.09
CA LYS A 53 -15.00 6.31 4.66
C LYS A 53 -14.17 5.44 3.71
N CYS A 54 -14.50 5.46 2.41
CA CYS A 54 -13.78 4.67 1.40
C CYS A 54 -12.33 5.16 1.25
N VAL A 55 -12.10 6.47 1.15
CA VAL A 55 -10.74 7.05 1.04
C VAL A 55 -9.94 6.75 2.31
N GLN A 56 -10.52 6.96 3.50
CA GLN A 56 -9.85 6.64 4.77
C GLN A 56 -9.51 5.15 4.91
N THR A 57 -10.37 4.26 4.41
CA THR A 57 -10.10 2.81 4.42
C THR A 57 -8.98 2.45 3.43
N CYS A 58 -8.95 3.07 2.25
CA CYS A 58 -7.84 2.93 1.31
C CYS A 58 -6.51 3.41 1.92
N LEU A 59 -6.51 4.57 2.59
CA LEU A 59 -5.33 5.12 3.26
C LEU A 59 -4.82 4.19 4.38
N ASP A 60 -5.73 3.65 5.20
CA ASP A 60 -5.37 2.68 6.24
C ASP A 60 -4.76 1.40 5.63
N ARG A 61 -5.29 0.90 4.52
CA ARG A 61 -4.70 -0.25 3.81
C ARG A 61 -3.34 0.06 3.21
N ILE A 62 -3.14 1.25 2.65
CA ILE A 62 -1.83 1.71 2.15
C ILE A 62 -0.83 1.76 3.31
N TRP A 63 -1.22 2.36 4.44
CA TRP A 63 -0.39 2.48 5.63
C TRP A 63 0.01 1.11 6.19
N ASN A 64 -0.96 0.21 6.39
CA ASN A 64 -0.70 -1.14 6.89
C ASN A 64 0.08 -1.99 5.89
N GLY A 65 -0.14 -1.82 4.58
CA GLY A 65 0.62 -2.49 3.53
C GLY A 65 2.08 -2.04 3.44
N ALA A 66 2.36 -0.78 3.75
CA ALA A 66 3.72 -0.29 3.94
C ALA A 66 4.35 -0.87 5.22
N PHE A 67 3.62 -0.84 6.33
CA PHE A 67 4.07 -1.38 7.62
C PHE A 67 4.41 -2.89 7.56
N MET A 68 3.58 -3.69 6.88
CA MET A 68 3.83 -5.13 6.68
C MET A 68 5.08 -5.39 5.83
N ARG A 69 5.32 -4.55 4.80
CA ARG A 69 6.57 -4.64 4.00
C ARG A 69 7.80 -4.37 4.87
N ASP A 70 7.75 -3.36 5.74
CA ASP A 70 8.87 -2.99 6.59
C ASP A 70 9.12 -3.99 7.74
N THR A 71 8.05 -4.55 8.32
CA THR A 71 8.16 -5.58 9.36
C THR A 71 8.57 -6.95 8.84
N CYS A 72 8.16 -7.34 7.62
CA CYS A 72 8.68 -8.55 6.98
C CYS A 72 10.15 -8.39 6.55
N SER A 73 10.56 -7.22 6.06
CA SER A 73 11.96 -6.92 5.71
C SER A 73 12.91 -7.10 6.91
N SER A 74 12.54 -6.59 8.09
CA SER A 74 13.36 -6.71 9.30
C SER A 74 13.41 -8.13 9.90
N ARG A 75 12.30 -8.88 9.88
CA ARG A 75 12.27 -10.25 10.43
C ARG A 75 13.02 -11.26 9.55
N PHE A 76 12.99 -11.13 8.23
CA PHE A 76 13.79 -11.99 7.34
C PHE A 76 15.30 -11.71 7.47
N ALA A 77 15.71 -10.45 7.63
CA ALA A 77 17.12 -10.11 7.86
C ALA A 77 17.65 -10.75 9.16
N CYS A 78 16.84 -10.79 10.22
CA CYS A 78 17.22 -11.41 11.50
C CYS A 78 17.28 -12.94 11.43
N ILE A 79 16.38 -13.59 10.67
CA ILE A 79 16.40 -15.05 10.46
C ILE A 79 17.60 -15.48 9.60
N LEU A 80 17.95 -14.70 8.56
CA LEU A 80 19.13 -14.98 7.74
C LEU A 80 20.44 -14.82 8.52
N GLN A 81 20.57 -13.76 9.34
CA GLN A 81 21.73 -13.61 10.23
C GLN A 81 21.81 -14.71 11.30
N ALA A 82 20.69 -15.23 11.80
CA ALA A 82 20.69 -16.38 12.69
C ALA A 82 21.10 -17.69 11.99
N SER A 83 20.77 -17.85 10.69
CA SER A 83 21.13 -19.04 9.92
C SER A 83 22.62 -19.12 9.56
N ASP A 84 23.29 -17.98 9.36
CA ASP A 84 24.76 -17.93 9.16
C ASP A 84 25.56 -18.18 10.46
N ILE A 85 24.94 -17.96 11.62
CA ILE A 85 25.55 -18.26 12.94
C ILE A 85 25.39 -19.76 13.29
N TYR A 86 24.38 -20.44 12.75
CA TYR A 86 24.01 -21.83 13.07
C TYR A 86 24.43 -22.88 12.02
N THR A 87 25.54 -22.68 11.32
CA THR A 87 26.25 -23.81 10.68
C THR A 87 27.42 -24.30 11.54
N PRO A 88 27.21 -25.06 12.64
CA PRO A 88 28.27 -25.86 13.19
C PRO A 88 28.46 -27.05 12.25
N LYS A 89 29.50 -26.98 11.40
CA LYS A 89 30.24 -28.12 10.85
C LYS A 89 29.35 -29.36 10.56
N LEU A 90 28.61 -29.34 9.45
CA LEU A 90 28.12 -30.58 8.85
C LEU A 90 29.34 -31.41 8.43
N LYS A 91 29.78 -32.29 9.33
CA LYS A 91 30.74 -33.35 9.06
C LYS A 91 30.26 -34.10 7.82
N LYS A 92 31.18 -34.30 6.86
CA LYS A 92 31.02 -35.20 5.72
C LYS A 92 30.38 -36.50 6.18
N ILE A 93 29.13 -36.74 5.77
CA ILE A 93 28.52 -38.06 5.81
C ILE A 93 29.06 -38.79 4.58
N ASN A 94 29.93 -39.77 4.81
CA ASN A 94 30.32 -40.73 3.79
C ASN A 94 29.07 -41.53 3.42
N PHE A 95 28.60 -41.40 2.20
CA PHE A 95 27.79 -42.45 1.58
C PHE A 95 28.76 -43.52 1.05
N ILE A 96 28.43 -44.76 1.40
CA ILE A 96 29.14 -46.01 1.11
C ILE A 96 29.38 -46.16 -0.39
#